data_AF-A0A7X7SIM5-F1
#
_entry.id   AF-A0A7X7SIM5-F1
#
_cell.length_a   1.000
_cell.length_b   1.000
_cell.length_c   1.000
_cell.angle_alpha   90.00
_cell.angle_beta   90.00
_cell.angle_gamma   90.00
#
_symmetry.space_group_name_H-M   'P 1'
#
loop_
_entity.id
_entity.type
_entity.pdbx_description
1 polymer ?
#
loop_
_entity_poly.entity_id
_entity_poly.type
_entity_poly.pdbx_seq_one_letter_code
_entity_poly.pdbx_strand_id
1 'polypeptide(L)'
;FDYTDYGFPDQYAIVVNGNEDWLAENPDRGRAFVQALQRGYEIAADDPDRGARALLDANPGTFSNEELVFESQRMLSADFMRDDQGRVGTLDASRWAGYARFLYEQGLLTGTDGARLTTEPDWSTYLTDDYQTP
;
A
#
# COMPACT_ATOMS: atom_id res chain seq x y z
N PHE A 1 20.63 6.51 7.00
CA PHE A 1 19.99 5.75 8.07
C PHE A 1 18.89 4.98 7.40
N ASP A 2 19.08 3.68 7.22
CA ASP A 2 18.00 2.78 6.83
C ASP A 2 17.72 1.86 8.02
N TYR A 3 16.45 1.68 8.38
CA TYR A 3 16.10 0.83 9.51
C TYR A 3 16.39 -0.65 9.21
N THR A 4 16.48 -1.01 7.93
CA THR A 4 16.87 -2.35 7.49
C THR A 4 18.31 -2.72 7.86
N ASP A 5 19.20 -1.72 8.01
CA ASP A 5 20.57 -1.91 8.49
C ASP A 5 20.63 -2.40 9.95
N TYR A 6 19.51 -2.30 10.68
CA TYR A 6 19.41 -2.60 12.11
C TYR A 6 18.51 -3.82 12.41
N GLY A 7 18.25 -4.65 11.41
CA GLY A 7 17.54 -5.93 11.57
C GLY A 7 16.02 -5.85 11.52
N PHE A 8 15.46 -4.70 11.15
CA PHE A 8 14.03 -4.58 10.83
C PHE A 8 13.81 -4.87 9.34
N PRO A 9 12.93 -5.81 8.95
CA PRO A 9 12.64 -6.03 7.54
C PRO A 9 11.97 -4.82 6.90
N ASP A 10 12.20 -4.63 5.61
CA ASP A 10 11.45 -3.65 4.82
C ASP A 10 9.94 -4.00 4.81
N GLN A 11 9.09 -2.98 4.79
CA GLN A 11 7.65 -3.11 4.99
C GLN A 11 6.86 -2.07 4.20
N TYR A 12 5.61 -2.41 3.86
CA TYR A 12 4.68 -1.45 3.29
C TYR A 12 4.09 -0.55 4.39
N ALA A 13 4.32 0.75 4.29
CA ALA A 13 3.77 1.72 5.24
C ALA A 13 2.25 1.90 5.10
N ILE A 14 1.73 1.80 3.86
CA ILE A 14 0.32 1.97 3.54
C ILE A 14 -0.07 0.89 2.54
N VAL A 15 -1.19 0.21 2.79
CA VAL A 15 -1.80 -0.77 1.90
C VAL A 15 -3.30 -0.55 1.83
N VAL A 16 -3.92 -1.02 0.75
CA VAL A 16 -5.38 -1.04 0.58
C VAL A 16 -5.85 -2.45 0.93
N ASN A 17 -6.69 -2.56 1.97
CA ASN A 17 -7.24 -3.83 2.40
C ASN A 17 -8.69 -3.98 1.91
N GLY A 18 -9.05 -5.18 1.48
CA GLY A 18 -10.41 -5.54 1.10
C GLY A 18 -10.89 -6.76 1.89
N ASN A 19 -12.20 -6.84 2.14
CA ASN A 19 -12.80 -8.02 2.74
C ASN A 19 -12.91 -9.14 1.70
N GLU A 20 -12.36 -10.31 2.01
CA GLU A 20 -12.28 -11.46 1.11
C GLU A 20 -13.65 -11.92 0.61
N ASP A 21 -14.60 -12.14 1.52
CA ASP A 21 -15.96 -12.59 1.17
C ASP A 21 -16.65 -11.61 0.22
N TRP A 22 -16.59 -10.32 0.54
CA TRP A 22 -17.20 -9.29 -0.30
C TRP A 22 -16.55 -9.21 -1.68
N LEU A 23 -15.22 -9.33 -1.77
CA LEU A 23 -14.47 -9.30 -3.03
C LEU A 23 -14.76 -10.54 -3.90
N ALA A 24 -14.96 -11.71 -3.28
CA ALA A 24 -15.37 -12.92 -3.97
C ALA A 24 -16.81 -12.82 -4.52
N GLU A 25 -17.71 -12.17 -3.77
CA GLU A 25 -19.10 -11.92 -4.20
C GLU A 25 -19.23 -10.77 -5.22
N ASN A 26 -18.27 -9.84 -5.25
CA ASN A 26 -18.31 -8.62 -6.07
C ASN A 26 -17.02 -8.40 -6.91
N PRO A 27 -16.54 -9.40 -7.66
CA PRO A 27 -15.21 -9.36 -8.27
C PRO A 27 -15.05 -8.22 -9.28
N ASP A 28 -16.08 -7.95 -10.09
CA ASP A 28 -16.05 -6.88 -11.09
C ASP A 28 -16.00 -5.49 -10.44
N ARG A 29 -16.69 -5.31 -9.31
CA ARG A 29 -16.67 -4.04 -8.57
C ARG A 29 -15.32 -3.83 -7.88
N GLY A 30 -14.78 -4.89 -7.27
CA GLY A 30 -13.43 -4.87 -6.70
C GLY A 30 -12.40 -4.49 -7.76
N ARG A 31 -12.45 -5.13 -8.94
CA ARG A 31 -11.54 -4.85 -10.05
C ARG A 31 -11.68 -3.41 -10.54
N ALA A 32 -12.91 -2.95 -10.77
CA ALA A 32 -13.15 -1.58 -11.22
C ALA A 32 -12.61 -0.54 -10.21
N PHE A 33 -12.78 -0.78 -8.91
CA PHE A 33 -12.26 0.11 -7.87
C PHE A 33 -10.72 0.11 -7.85
N VAL A 34 -10.08 -1.06 -7.79
CA VAL A 34 -8.63 -1.19 -7.71
C VAL A 34 -7.95 -0.59 -8.95
N GLN A 35 -8.48 -0.84 -10.15
CA GLN A 35 -7.93 -0.27 -11.38
C GLN A 35 -8.12 1.25 -11.46
N ALA A 36 -9.26 1.78 -11.02
CA ALA A 36 -9.45 3.23 -10.94
C ALA A 36 -8.50 3.89 -9.94
N LEU A 37 -8.26 3.24 -8.80
CA LEU A 37 -7.32 3.68 -7.78
C LEU A 37 -5.88 3.67 -8.31
N GLN A 38 -5.44 2.54 -8.88
CA GLN A 38 -4.11 2.39 -9.48
C GLN A 38 -3.86 3.48 -10.53
N ARG A 39 -4.81 3.71 -11.43
CA ARG A 39 -4.71 4.77 -12.45
C ARG A 39 -4.59 6.18 -11.84
N GLY A 40 -5.28 6.44 -10.73
CA GLY A 40 -5.18 7.72 -10.01
C GLY A 40 -3.77 7.93 -9.46
N TYR A 41 -3.20 6.90 -8.82
CA TYR A 41 -1.82 6.94 -8.33
C TYR A 41 -0.79 6.99 -9.48
N GLU A 42 -1.02 6.33 -10.61
CA GLU A 42 -0.17 6.46 -11.80
C GLU A 42 -0.12 7.90 -12.31
N ILE A 43 -1.28 8.56 -12.43
CA ILE A 43 -1.36 9.98 -12.80
C ILE A 43 -0.56 10.84 -11.82
N ALA A 44 -0.73 10.58 -10.52
CA ALA A 44 -0.03 11.34 -9.49
C ALA A 44 1.48 11.06 -9.45
N ALA A 45 1.93 9.87 -9.86
CA ALA A 45 3.33 9.51 -9.94
C ALA A 45 4.00 10.10 -11.20
N ASP A 46 3.28 10.16 -12.31
CA ASP A 46 3.76 10.74 -13.58
C ASP A 46 3.72 12.27 -13.60
N ASP A 47 2.71 12.86 -12.96
CA ASP A 47 2.49 14.30 -12.86
C ASP A 47 2.14 14.65 -11.40
N PRO A 48 3.17 14.81 -10.53
CA PRO A 48 2.96 15.10 -9.12
C PRO A 48 2.17 16.38 -8.86
N ASP A 49 2.33 17.40 -9.71
CA ASP A 49 1.61 18.66 -9.55
C ASP A 49 0.13 18.49 -9.85
N ARG A 50 -0.21 17.66 -10.85
CA ARG A 50 -1.61 17.28 -11.10
C ARG A 50 -2.19 16.46 -9.95
N GLY A 51 -1.43 15.53 -9.36
CA GLY A 51 -1.84 14.78 -8.18
C GLY A 51 -2.15 15.70 -6.99
N ALA A 52 -1.22 16.60 -6.66
CA ALA A 52 -1.37 17.58 -5.60
C ALA A 52 -2.58 18.50 -5.82
N ARG A 53 -2.75 19.00 -7.05
CA ARG A 53 -3.90 19.84 -7.39
C ARG A 53 -5.23 19.10 -7.24
N ALA A 54 -5.31 17.84 -7.65
CA ALA A 54 -6.52 17.04 -7.47
C ALA A 54 -6.89 16.89 -5.97
N LEU A 55 -5.90 16.73 -5.09
CA LEU A 55 -6.13 16.66 -3.65
C LEU A 55 -6.66 17.98 -3.08
N LEU A 56 -6.07 19.11 -3.49
CA LEU A 56 -6.50 20.45 -3.07
C LEU A 56 -7.92 20.78 -3.55
N ASP A 57 -8.21 20.51 -4.82
CA ASP A 57 -9.52 20.77 -5.44
C ASP A 57 -10.63 19.92 -4.77
N ALA A 58 -10.31 18.68 -4.40
CA ALA A 58 -11.25 17.80 -3.70
C ALA A 58 -11.48 18.19 -2.23
N ASN A 59 -10.56 18.97 -1.63
CA ASN A 59 -10.61 19.34 -0.21
C ASN A 59 -10.36 20.86 0.00
N PRO A 60 -11.24 21.74 -0.50
CA PRO A 60 -11.02 23.18 -0.44
C PRO A 60 -10.90 23.69 1.00
N GLY A 61 -9.82 24.42 1.29
CA GLY A 61 -9.58 25.05 2.60
C GLY A 61 -9.08 24.10 3.69
N THR A 62 -8.84 22.82 3.38
CA THR A 62 -8.30 21.85 4.35
C THR A 62 -6.83 22.10 4.68
N PHE A 63 -6.05 22.55 3.70
CA PHE A 63 -4.60 22.73 3.84
C PHE A 63 -4.27 24.20 4.08
N SER A 64 -3.64 24.50 5.22
CA SER A 64 -3.17 25.86 5.55
C SER A 64 -1.92 26.27 4.77
N ASN A 65 -1.22 25.31 4.17
CA ASN A 65 -0.09 25.52 3.27
C ASN A 65 -0.22 24.58 2.06
N GLU A 66 -0.73 25.11 0.94
CA GLU A 66 -0.90 24.33 -0.29
C GLU A 66 0.44 23.97 -0.95
N GLU A 67 1.48 24.81 -0.81
CA GLU A 67 2.81 24.54 -1.36
C GLU A 67 3.40 23.24 -0.78
N LEU A 68 3.15 22.97 0.51
CA LEU A 68 3.56 21.71 1.13
C LEU A 68 2.91 20.48 0.48
N VAL A 69 1.70 20.61 -0.06
CA VAL A 69 1.02 19.51 -0.77
C VAL A 69 1.76 19.17 -2.06
N PHE A 70 2.19 20.19 -2.81
CA PHE A 70 2.99 20.01 -4.03
C PHE A 70 4.35 19.38 -3.71
N GLU A 71 5.09 19.93 -2.74
CA GLU A 71 6.40 19.41 -2.36
C GLU A 71 6.33 17.96 -1.85
N SER A 72 5.33 17.65 -1.02
CA SER A 72 5.09 16.28 -0.55
C SER A 72 4.81 15.33 -1.70
N GLN A 73 3.92 15.71 -2.63
CA GLN A 73 3.56 14.84 -3.75
C GLN A 73 4.75 14.61 -4.71
N ARG A 74 5.59 15.63 -4.95
CA ARG A 74 6.83 15.49 -5.74
C ARG A 74 7.81 14.52 -5.10
N MET A 75 8.03 14.64 -3.79
CA MET A 75 8.88 13.71 -3.03
C MET A 75 8.32 12.27 -3.10
N LEU A 76 7.02 12.08 -2.84
CA LEU A 76 6.38 10.76 -2.89
C LEU A 76 6.50 10.11 -4.28
N SER A 77 6.32 10.91 -5.34
CA SER A 77 6.38 10.43 -6.72
C SER A 77 7.79 10.02 -7.14
N ALA A 78 8.82 10.71 -6.63
CA ALA A 78 10.21 10.40 -6.91
C ALA A 78 10.66 9.08 -6.27
N ASP A 79 10.24 8.83 -5.02
CA ASP A 79 10.91 7.82 -4.18
C ASP A 79 10.01 6.66 -3.74
N PHE A 80 8.67 6.79 -3.78
CA PHE A 80 7.79 5.86 -3.05
C PHE A 80 6.59 5.31 -3.84
N MET A 81 6.22 5.92 -4.97
CA MET A 81 5.00 5.52 -5.68
C MET A 81 5.19 4.39 -6.70
N ARG A 82 6.43 4.06 -7.04
CA ARG A 82 6.76 3.02 -8.02
C ARG A 82 7.65 1.95 -7.40
N ASP A 83 7.42 0.70 -7.80
CA ASP A 83 8.33 -0.40 -7.49
C ASP A 83 9.59 -0.37 -8.39
N ASP A 84 10.51 -1.31 -8.17
CA ASP A 84 11.75 -1.44 -8.95
C ASP A 84 11.53 -1.70 -10.46
N GLN A 85 10.31 -2.11 -10.84
CA GLN A 85 9.89 -2.31 -12.22
C GLN A 85 9.13 -1.11 -12.79
N GLY A 86 9.01 -0.03 -12.01
CA GLY A 86 8.32 1.19 -12.39
C GLY A 86 6.79 1.10 -12.28
N ARG A 87 6.23 0.07 -11.64
CA ARG A 87 4.78 -0.15 -11.52
C ARG A 87 4.23 0.48 -10.26
N VAL A 88 2.97 0.92 -10.31
CA VAL A 88 2.26 1.49 -9.17
C VAL A 88 1.32 0.44 -8.58
N GLY A 89 1.38 0.26 -7.26
CA GLY A 89 0.42 -0.53 -6.49
C GLY A 89 0.70 -2.03 -6.36
N THR A 90 1.70 -2.57 -7.08
CA THR A 90 2.10 -3.98 -6.94
C THR A 90 2.76 -4.26 -5.60
N LEU A 91 2.39 -5.38 -4.97
CA LEU A 91 2.99 -5.81 -3.71
C LEU A 91 3.94 -7.00 -3.94
N ASP A 92 5.17 -6.88 -3.44
CA ASP A 92 6.15 -7.94 -3.46
C ASP A 92 5.86 -8.96 -2.35
N ALA A 93 5.58 -10.20 -2.75
CA ALA A 93 5.22 -11.27 -1.83
C ALA A 93 6.34 -11.60 -0.83
N SER A 94 7.61 -11.42 -1.22
CA SER A 94 8.76 -11.71 -0.36
C SER A 94 8.93 -10.65 0.73
N ARG A 95 8.75 -9.36 0.39
CA ARG A 95 8.71 -8.23 1.33
C ARG A 95 7.55 -8.40 2.32
N TRP A 96 6.36 -8.72 1.82
CA TRP A 96 5.18 -8.97 2.66
C TRP A 96 5.42 -10.12 3.65
N ALA A 97 5.84 -11.28 3.15
CA ALA A 97 6.12 -12.45 3.99
C ALA A 97 7.28 -12.21 4.97
N GLY A 98 8.31 -11.47 4.55
CA GLY A 98 9.47 -11.15 5.39
C GLY A 98 9.07 -10.33 6.62
N TYR A 99 8.27 -9.27 6.43
CA TYR A 99 7.80 -8.47 7.56
C TYR A 99 6.80 -9.24 8.44
N ALA A 100 5.85 -9.97 7.84
CA ALA A 100 4.88 -10.77 8.60
C ALA A 100 5.56 -11.86 9.45
N ARG A 101 6.56 -12.56 8.89
CA ARG A 101 7.39 -13.53 9.64
C ARG A 101 8.11 -12.89 10.80
N PHE A 102 8.73 -11.73 10.61
CA PHE A 102 9.39 -11.02 11.70
C PHE A 102 8.43 -10.73 12.85
N LEU A 103 7.22 -10.22 12.57
CA LEU A 103 6.20 -9.98 13.60
C LEU A 103 5.79 -11.28 14.34
N TYR A 104 5.65 -12.38 13.60
CA TYR A 104 5.37 -13.70 14.18
C TYR A 104 6.48 -14.19 15.12
N GLU A 105 7.75 -14.12 14.67
CA GLU A 105 8.92 -14.54 15.45
C GLU A 105 9.08 -13.70 16.72
N GLN A 106 8.85 -12.38 16.62
CA GLN A 106 8.84 -11.48 17.78
C GLN A 106 7.62 -11.66 18.69
N GLY A 107 6.62 -12.44 18.28
CA GLY A 107 5.43 -12.73 19.09
C GLY A 107 4.43 -11.60 19.17
N LEU A 108 4.41 -10.76 18.15
CA LEU A 108 3.57 -9.56 18.07
C LEU A 108 2.20 -9.82 17.41
N LEU A 109 2.00 -11.02 16.85
CA LEU A 109 0.76 -11.40 16.18
C LEU A 109 -0.13 -12.27 17.07
N THR A 110 -1.43 -11.97 17.03
CA THR A 110 -2.46 -12.68 17.79
C THR A 110 -3.53 -13.27 16.89
N GLY A 111 -4.11 -14.39 17.32
CA GLY A 111 -5.33 -14.94 16.73
C GLY A 111 -6.56 -14.11 17.09
N THR A 112 -7.71 -14.51 16.57
CA THR A 112 -9.01 -13.87 16.84
C THR A 112 -9.45 -13.97 18.30
N ASP A 113 -8.86 -14.90 19.06
CA ASP A 113 -9.04 -15.08 20.50
C ASP A 113 -8.13 -14.18 21.35
N GLY A 114 -7.27 -13.38 20.70
CA GLY A 114 -6.29 -12.51 21.35
C GLY A 114 -5.05 -13.24 21.87
N ALA A 115 -4.94 -14.57 21.66
CA ALA A 115 -3.76 -15.32 22.04
C ALA A 115 -2.65 -15.18 20.98
N ARG A 116 -1.38 -15.21 21.40
CA ARG A 116 -0.23 -15.21 20.48
C ARG A 116 -0.32 -16.39 19.50
N LEU A 117 0.00 -16.15 18.24
CA LEU A 117 0.12 -17.22 17.25
C LEU A 117 1.21 -18.23 17.62
N THR A 118 0.89 -19.52 17.51
CA THR A 118 1.82 -20.64 17.79
C THR A 118 2.22 -21.41 16.53
N THR A 119 1.60 -21.10 15.40
CA THR A 119 1.90 -21.63 14.07
C THR A 119 2.04 -20.46 13.11
N GLU A 120 3.07 -20.48 12.27
CA GLU A 120 3.26 -19.44 11.24
C GLU A 120 2.17 -19.61 10.15
N PRO A 121 1.35 -18.57 9.90
CA PRO A 121 0.42 -18.56 8.78
C PRO A 121 1.12 -18.62 7.41
N ASP A 122 0.37 -19.05 6.40
CA ASP A 122 0.78 -18.87 5.00
C ASP A 122 0.55 -17.42 4.59
N TRP A 123 1.60 -16.61 4.60
CA TRP A 123 1.51 -15.18 4.28
C TRP A 123 1.04 -14.89 2.86
N SER A 124 1.17 -15.85 1.94
CA SER A 124 0.74 -15.68 0.55
C SER A 124 -0.78 -15.54 0.42
N THR A 125 -1.56 -15.95 1.42
CA THR A 125 -3.02 -15.83 1.41
C THR A 125 -3.51 -14.45 1.82
N TYR A 126 -2.62 -13.55 2.28
CA TYR A 126 -2.97 -12.21 2.78
C TYR A 126 -2.65 -11.10 1.78
N LEU A 127 -2.28 -11.46 0.55
CA LEU A 127 -1.86 -10.56 -0.51
C LEU A 127 -2.45 -11.04 -1.84
N THR A 128 -2.93 -10.12 -2.67
CA THR A 128 -3.36 -10.42 -4.04
C THR A 128 -3.16 -9.20 -4.94
N ASP A 129 -2.68 -9.44 -6.16
CA ASP A 129 -2.65 -8.46 -7.24
C ASP A 129 -3.74 -8.72 -8.31
N ASP A 130 -4.63 -9.69 -8.08
CA ASP A 130 -5.60 -10.20 -9.08
C ASP A 130 -6.59 -9.15 -9.58
N TYR A 131 -6.74 -8.05 -8.86
CA TYR A 131 -7.66 -6.95 -9.15
C TYR A 131 -6.99 -5.77 -9.86
N GLN A 132 -5.66 -5.79 -10.04
CA GLN A 132 -4.91 -4.74 -10.73
C GLN A 132 -5.11 -4.80 -12.26
N THR A 133 -4.58 -3.80 -12.95
CA THR A 133 -4.45 -3.82 -14.41
C THR A 133 -3.33 -4.79 -14.79
N PRO A 134 -3.49 -5.62 -15.85
CA PRO A 134 -2.44 -6.52 -16.31
C PRO A 134 -1.16 -5.79 -16.77
#